data_AF-A0A0K1E435-F1
#
_entry.id   AF-A0A0K1E435-F1
#
_cell.length_a   1.000
_cell.length_b   1.000
_cell.length_c   1.000
_cell.angle_alpha   90.00
_cell.angle_beta   90.00
_cell.angle_gamma   90.00
#
_symmetry.space_group_name_H-M   'P 1'
#
loop_
_entity.id
_entity.type
_entity.pdbx_description
1 polymer ?
#
loop_
_entity_poly.entity_id
_entity_poly.type
_entity_poly.pdbx_seq_one_letter_code
_entity_poly.pdbx_strand_id
1 'polypeptide(L)'
;MARVLTVLAHGDADGVSSAAVVKAALASEYEAVRVYFTHPVDLAKDFEAFAEGDVYVVDVAIDEKTAEEVRRAFRSYGGRVVYIDHHPLSVDLPGVEVVHEVGSSASELAYRHLGGRLPRLYSRIALYGAIGDYLDHTEWVEEALEAWDKRIVYFEAGVLMQGLERARKDHEFKRAVVDHLAGNSPPSAMERLMKLAEEQARINEALVGWVARNASLHGAVAVVVNPPGPLGLAANLARGLTGAEVGVAAEERGDIYVMSLRSKRVDLNQLLRGFAKRYGVSGGGHPNAAGARMPKHLLKTVVEELNSLAGGS
;
A
#
# COMPACT_ATOMS: atom_id res chain seq x y z
N MET A 1 5.85 -34.65 -0.52
CA MET A 1 5.55 -33.57 0.43
C MET A 1 4.26 -32.91 -0.05
N ALA A 2 3.39 -32.49 0.87
CA ALA A 2 2.18 -31.74 0.53
C ALA A 2 2.54 -30.53 -0.34
N ARG A 3 1.77 -30.25 -1.39
CA ARG A 3 2.03 -29.07 -2.23
C ARG A 3 1.53 -27.84 -1.49
N VAL A 4 2.43 -27.06 -0.91
CA VAL A 4 2.15 -25.84 -0.14
C VAL A 4 2.42 -24.61 -1.00
N LEU A 5 1.57 -23.60 -0.87
CA LEU A 5 1.78 -22.26 -1.41
C LEU A 5 1.85 -21.27 -0.26
N THR A 6 2.93 -20.49 -0.20
CA THR A 6 3.05 -19.34 0.71
C THR A 6 2.83 -18.04 -0.07
N VAL A 7 1.98 -17.16 0.45
CA VAL A 7 1.76 -15.80 -0.04
C VAL A 7 2.28 -14.82 1.01
N LEU A 8 3.30 -14.03 0.66
CA LEU A 8 3.76 -12.89 1.44
C LEU A 8 3.14 -11.64 0.83
N ALA A 9 2.25 -10.97 1.56
CA ALA A 9 1.49 -9.83 1.07
C ALA A 9 1.71 -8.58 1.90
N HIS A 10 1.51 -7.41 1.31
CA HIS A 10 1.29 -6.22 2.12
C HIS A 10 -0.11 -6.23 2.75
N GLY A 11 -0.27 -5.47 3.84
CA GLY A 11 -1.43 -5.56 4.73
C GLY A 11 -2.55 -4.56 4.47
N ASP A 12 -2.45 -3.74 3.45
CA ASP A 12 -3.50 -2.80 3.02
C ASP A 12 -4.46 -3.45 2.01
N ALA A 13 -5.30 -2.63 1.38
CA ALA A 13 -6.34 -3.12 0.49
C ALA A 13 -5.80 -3.74 -0.79
N ASP A 14 -4.69 -3.24 -1.35
CA ASP A 14 -4.08 -3.77 -2.57
C ASP A 14 -3.42 -5.13 -2.29
N GLY A 15 -2.58 -5.23 -1.26
CA GLY A 15 -1.95 -6.48 -0.85
C GLY A 15 -2.95 -7.55 -0.39
N VAL A 16 -3.97 -7.19 0.39
CA VAL A 16 -5.03 -8.14 0.81
C VAL A 16 -5.86 -8.63 -0.38
N SER A 17 -6.22 -7.74 -1.31
CA SER A 17 -6.94 -8.10 -2.53
C SER A 17 -6.09 -9.00 -3.44
N SER A 18 -4.81 -8.67 -3.60
CA SER A 18 -3.84 -9.47 -4.35
C SER A 18 -3.72 -10.88 -3.79
N ALA A 19 -3.54 -11.01 -2.47
CA ALA A 19 -3.46 -12.29 -1.79
C ALA A 19 -4.74 -13.12 -1.96
N ALA A 20 -5.91 -12.47 -1.92
CA ALA A 20 -7.20 -13.12 -2.13
C ALA A 20 -7.36 -13.64 -3.57
N VAL A 21 -6.93 -12.87 -4.58
CA VAL A 21 -6.92 -13.29 -5.99
C VAL A 21 -5.99 -14.49 -6.19
N VAL A 22 -4.75 -14.41 -5.68
CA VAL A 22 -3.78 -15.52 -5.74
C VAL A 22 -4.35 -16.78 -5.09
N LYS A 23 -4.88 -16.64 -3.86
CA LYS A 23 -5.45 -17.76 -3.11
C LYS A 23 -6.65 -18.38 -3.84
N ALA A 24 -7.60 -17.57 -4.29
CA ALA A 24 -8.77 -18.07 -5.00
C ALA A 24 -8.40 -18.80 -6.29
N ALA A 25 -7.45 -18.26 -7.04
CA ALA A 25 -7.05 -18.83 -8.32
C ALA A 25 -6.34 -20.18 -8.10
N LEU A 26 -5.47 -20.27 -7.09
CA LEU A 26 -4.58 -21.42 -6.91
C LEU A 26 -5.08 -22.46 -5.89
N ALA A 27 -6.16 -22.20 -5.14
CA ALA A 27 -6.61 -23.07 -4.04
C ALA A 27 -6.82 -24.54 -4.43
N SER A 28 -7.22 -24.85 -5.67
CA SER A 28 -7.42 -26.24 -6.13
C SER A 28 -6.13 -26.99 -6.48
N GLU A 29 -5.00 -26.28 -6.61
CA GLU A 29 -3.71 -26.87 -6.99
C GLU A 29 -2.81 -27.20 -5.80
N TYR A 30 -3.12 -26.68 -4.61
CA TYR A 30 -2.30 -26.80 -3.41
C TYR A 30 -3.13 -27.37 -2.26
N GLU A 31 -2.49 -28.18 -1.41
CA GLU A 31 -3.12 -28.72 -0.20
C GLU A 31 -3.29 -27.65 0.88
N ALA A 32 -2.42 -26.63 0.87
CA ALA A 32 -2.49 -25.49 1.77
C ALA A 32 -2.01 -24.21 1.09
N VAL A 33 -2.78 -23.14 1.24
CA VAL A 33 -2.38 -21.78 0.87
C VAL A 33 -2.27 -20.92 2.13
N ARG A 34 -1.04 -20.59 2.53
CA ARG A 34 -0.74 -19.83 3.74
C ARG A 34 -0.42 -18.39 3.38
N VAL A 35 -0.99 -17.45 4.13
CA VAL A 35 -0.84 -16.01 3.86
C VAL A 35 -0.16 -15.34 5.06
N TYR A 36 0.94 -14.64 4.82
CA TYR A 36 1.65 -13.86 5.82
C TYR A 36 1.72 -12.41 5.35
N PHE A 37 1.54 -11.48 6.30
CA PHE A 37 1.68 -10.07 6.01
C PHE A 37 3.08 -9.61 6.37
N THR A 38 3.72 -8.92 5.43
CA THR A 38 5.07 -8.38 5.56
C THR A 38 5.11 -6.93 5.07
N HIS A 39 6.27 -6.29 5.20
CA HIS A 39 6.53 -4.94 4.75
C HIS A 39 7.93 -4.88 4.10
N PRO A 40 8.22 -3.86 3.26
CA PRO A 40 9.49 -3.77 2.52
C PRO A 40 10.76 -3.99 3.35
N VAL A 41 10.79 -3.45 4.57
CA VAL A 41 11.95 -3.54 5.48
C VAL A 41 12.11 -4.92 6.14
N ASP A 42 11.04 -5.71 6.23
CA ASP A 42 11.03 -7.03 6.87
C ASP A 42 10.96 -8.18 5.85
N LEU A 43 10.81 -7.89 4.55
CA LEU A 43 10.57 -8.89 3.49
C LEU A 43 11.60 -10.02 3.47
N ALA A 44 12.91 -9.71 3.53
CA ALA A 44 13.95 -10.73 3.52
C ALA A 44 13.83 -11.69 4.73
N LYS A 45 13.65 -11.12 5.92
CA LYS A 45 13.51 -11.85 7.18
C LYS A 45 12.23 -12.70 7.19
N ASP A 46 11.10 -12.14 6.79
CA ASP A 46 9.83 -12.84 6.77
C ASP A 46 9.82 -13.94 5.68
N PHE A 47 10.48 -13.69 4.54
CA PHE A 47 10.68 -14.71 3.53
C PHE A 47 11.49 -15.90 4.07
N GLU A 48 12.63 -15.66 4.72
CA GLU A 48 13.43 -16.73 5.35
C GLU A 48 12.65 -17.50 6.42
N ALA A 49 11.77 -16.82 7.16
CA ALA A 49 10.99 -17.42 8.24
C ALA A 49 9.78 -18.25 7.74
N PHE A 50 9.15 -17.84 6.63
CA PHE A 50 7.83 -18.36 6.24
C PHE A 50 7.78 -19.02 4.85
N ALA A 51 8.81 -18.86 4.01
CA ALA A 51 8.82 -19.43 2.65
C ALA A 51 8.82 -20.96 2.69
N GLU A 52 7.76 -21.58 2.15
CA GLU A 52 7.58 -23.02 2.06
C GLU A 52 6.82 -23.36 0.76
N GLY A 53 7.35 -24.28 -0.04
CA GLY A 53 6.75 -24.68 -1.31
C GLY A 53 6.92 -23.65 -2.43
N ASP A 54 5.84 -23.36 -3.16
CA ASP A 54 5.84 -22.25 -4.12
C ASP A 54 5.51 -20.95 -3.36
N VAL A 55 6.17 -19.84 -3.70
CA VAL A 55 6.02 -18.57 -2.99
C VAL A 55 5.54 -17.47 -3.93
N TYR A 56 4.49 -16.76 -3.53
CA TYR A 56 4.06 -15.50 -4.13
C TYR A 56 4.37 -14.35 -3.18
N VAL A 57 5.02 -13.32 -3.68
CA VAL A 57 5.20 -12.05 -2.97
C VAL A 57 4.36 -11.02 -3.71
N VAL A 58 3.39 -10.40 -3.04
CA VAL A 58 2.41 -9.50 -3.67
C VAL A 58 2.33 -8.16 -2.96
N ASP A 59 2.41 -7.07 -3.73
CA ASP A 59 2.32 -5.69 -3.24
C ASP A 59 3.38 -5.32 -2.19
N VAL A 60 4.58 -5.91 -2.25
CA VAL A 60 5.67 -5.59 -1.31
C VAL A 60 6.83 -4.98 -2.07
N ALA A 61 6.99 -3.67 -1.93
CA ALA A 61 8.14 -2.95 -2.46
C ALA A 61 9.46 -3.53 -1.91
N ILE A 62 10.52 -3.50 -2.72
CA ILE A 62 11.86 -3.85 -2.27
C ILE A 62 12.59 -2.59 -1.82
N ASP A 63 12.78 -2.43 -0.51
CA ASP A 63 13.48 -1.30 0.08
C ASP A 63 14.96 -1.28 -0.35
N GLU A 64 15.49 -0.11 -0.73
CA GLU A 64 16.87 0.02 -1.21
C GLU A 64 17.92 -0.50 -0.22
N LYS A 65 17.65 -0.41 1.08
CA LYS A 65 18.61 -0.84 2.11
C LYS A 65 18.65 -2.36 2.25
N THR A 66 17.54 -3.03 2.00
CA THR A 66 17.42 -4.50 2.12
C THR A 66 17.42 -5.21 0.77
N ALA A 67 17.52 -4.49 -0.35
CA ALA A 67 17.41 -5.03 -1.70
C ALA A 67 18.35 -6.21 -1.99
N GLU A 68 19.62 -6.11 -1.59
CA GLU A 68 20.60 -7.20 -1.77
C GLU A 68 20.33 -8.40 -0.85
N GLU A 69 19.70 -8.18 0.30
CA GLU A 69 19.28 -9.26 1.21
C GLU A 69 18.09 -10.02 0.61
N VAL A 70 17.08 -9.30 0.12
CA VAL A 70 15.93 -9.88 -0.60
C VAL A 70 16.38 -10.67 -1.83
N ARG A 71 17.24 -10.06 -2.66
CA ARG A 71 17.82 -10.73 -3.84
C ARG A 71 18.53 -12.02 -3.46
N ARG A 72 19.31 -12.02 -2.38
CA ARG A 72 20.02 -13.21 -1.90
C ARG A 72 19.05 -14.26 -1.41
N ALA A 73 18.05 -13.89 -0.61
CA ALA A 73 17.04 -14.79 -0.07
C ALA A 73 16.29 -15.50 -1.20
N PHE A 74 15.78 -14.75 -2.18
CA PHE A 74 15.05 -15.31 -3.33
C PHE A 74 15.94 -16.22 -4.17
N ARG A 75 17.17 -15.79 -4.50
CA ARG A 75 18.11 -16.60 -5.30
C ARG A 75 18.53 -17.89 -4.59
N SER A 76 18.64 -17.86 -3.26
CA SER A 76 19.00 -19.02 -2.46
C SER A 76 17.84 -19.99 -2.24
N TYR A 77 16.62 -19.57 -2.55
CA TYR A 77 15.43 -20.39 -2.37
C TYR A 77 15.38 -21.51 -3.41
N GLY A 78 15.21 -22.74 -2.94
CA GLY A 78 15.15 -23.92 -3.81
C GLY A 78 13.79 -24.14 -4.51
N GLY A 79 12.77 -23.35 -4.17
CA GLY A 79 11.42 -23.42 -4.74
C GLY A 79 11.13 -22.30 -5.75
N ARG A 80 9.92 -22.30 -6.33
CA ARG A 80 9.48 -21.25 -7.24
C ARG A 80 9.12 -19.99 -6.46
N VAL A 81 9.55 -18.84 -6.96
CA VAL A 81 9.14 -17.52 -6.45
C VAL A 81 8.49 -16.73 -7.57
N VAL A 82 7.30 -16.18 -7.30
CA VAL A 82 6.60 -15.22 -8.17
C VAL A 82 6.47 -13.91 -7.41
N TYR A 83 6.91 -12.82 -8.01
CA TYR A 83 6.88 -11.48 -7.44
C TYR A 83 5.93 -10.60 -8.27
N ILE A 84 4.86 -10.10 -7.65
CA ILE A 84 3.85 -9.24 -8.27
C ILE A 84 3.82 -7.91 -7.53
N ASP A 85 4.30 -6.85 -8.15
CA ASP A 85 4.35 -5.54 -7.52
C ASP A 85 4.31 -4.42 -8.55
N HIS A 86 3.96 -3.21 -8.11
CA HIS A 86 3.88 -2.01 -8.93
C HIS A 86 4.87 -0.90 -8.54
N HIS A 87 5.55 -1.05 -7.41
CA HIS A 87 6.55 -0.08 -6.95
C HIS A 87 7.79 -0.09 -7.85
N PRO A 88 8.55 1.02 -7.95
CA PRO A 88 9.82 1.00 -8.67
C PRO A 88 10.78 -0.08 -8.13
N LEU A 89 11.29 -0.94 -9.01
CA LEU A 89 12.27 -1.97 -8.64
C LEU A 89 13.61 -1.34 -8.28
N SER A 90 14.15 -1.70 -7.12
CA SER A 90 15.46 -1.26 -6.65
C SER A 90 16.61 -2.24 -6.99
N VAL A 91 16.28 -3.46 -7.42
CA VAL A 91 17.23 -4.53 -7.74
C VAL A 91 16.67 -5.51 -8.77
N ASP A 92 17.54 -6.22 -9.50
CA ASP A 92 17.15 -7.35 -10.34
C ASP A 92 16.91 -8.62 -9.52
N LEU A 93 15.92 -9.43 -9.92
CA LEU A 93 15.51 -10.66 -9.23
C LEU A 93 15.76 -11.90 -10.10
N PRO A 94 17.02 -12.36 -10.25
CA PRO A 94 17.33 -13.50 -11.11
C PRO A 94 16.71 -14.79 -10.55
N GLY A 95 16.09 -15.58 -11.42
CA GLY A 95 15.42 -16.84 -11.06
C GLY A 95 14.02 -16.68 -10.47
N VAL A 96 13.50 -15.44 -10.40
CA VAL A 96 12.16 -15.11 -9.94
C VAL A 96 11.28 -14.78 -11.15
N GLU A 97 10.03 -15.24 -11.14
CA GLU A 97 9.03 -14.77 -12.09
C GLU A 97 8.52 -13.40 -11.65
N VAL A 98 8.81 -12.36 -12.41
CA VAL A 98 8.49 -10.97 -12.05
C VAL A 98 7.32 -10.49 -12.91
N VAL A 99 6.20 -10.17 -12.27
CA VAL A 99 5.04 -9.49 -12.85
C VAL A 99 5.04 -8.06 -12.31
N HIS A 100 5.52 -7.11 -13.12
CA HIS A 100 5.79 -5.75 -12.66
C HIS A 100 5.34 -4.71 -13.68
N GLU A 101 4.58 -3.72 -13.22
CA GLU A 101 4.15 -2.58 -14.03
C GLU A 101 3.88 -1.38 -13.11
N VAL A 102 4.61 -0.28 -13.29
CA VAL A 102 4.33 0.97 -12.57
C VAL A 102 3.10 1.62 -13.16
N GLY A 103 2.18 2.09 -12.32
CA GLY A 103 0.94 2.75 -12.73
C GLY A 103 -0.30 1.85 -12.70
N SER A 104 -0.11 0.54 -12.57
CA SER A 104 -1.15 -0.43 -12.21
C SER A 104 -1.07 -0.77 -10.72
N SER A 105 -2.14 -1.31 -10.13
CA SER A 105 -2.08 -1.86 -8.76
C SER A 105 -1.59 -3.30 -8.77
N ALA A 106 -1.05 -3.79 -7.65
CA ALA A 106 -0.65 -5.18 -7.54
C ALA A 106 -1.85 -6.14 -7.68
N SER A 107 -3.05 -5.74 -7.22
CA SER A 107 -4.26 -6.56 -7.32
C SER A 107 -4.75 -6.68 -8.75
N GLU A 108 -4.62 -5.63 -9.54
CA GLU A 108 -4.83 -5.63 -10.98
C GLU A 108 -3.83 -6.57 -11.66
N LEU A 109 -2.53 -6.44 -11.36
CA LEU A 109 -1.49 -7.30 -11.93
C LEU A 109 -1.72 -8.78 -11.58
N ALA A 110 -2.09 -9.07 -10.33
CA ALA A 110 -2.44 -10.42 -9.90
C ALA A 110 -3.63 -10.98 -10.69
N TYR A 111 -4.66 -10.14 -10.96
CA TYR A 111 -5.82 -10.57 -11.74
C TYR A 111 -5.53 -10.67 -13.24
N ARG A 112 -4.72 -9.79 -13.84
CA ARG A 112 -4.28 -9.96 -15.22
C ARG A 112 -3.47 -11.25 -15.38
N HIS A 113 -2.63 -11.57 -14.41
CA HIS A 113 -1.77 -12.77 -14.42
C HIS A 113 -2.55 -14.08 -14.18
N LEU A 114 -3.51 -14.09 -13.23
CA LEU A 114 -4.19 -15.32 -12.79
C LEU A 114 -5.70 -15.36 -13.12
N GLY A 115 -6.29 -14.25 -13.54
CA GLY A 115 -7.74 -14.07 -13.66
C GLY A 115 -8.40 -14.95 -14.71
N GLY A 116 -7.65 -15.43 -15.72
CA GLY A 116 -8.12 -16.46 -16.64
C GLY A 116 -8.48 -17.79 -15.97
N ARG A 117 -8.05 -17.99 -14.72
CA ARG A 117 -8.35 -19.16 -13.88
C ARG A 117 -9.54 -18.92 -12.94
N LEU A 118 -10.12 -17.71 -12.95
CA LEU A 118 -11.21 -17.30 -12.07
C LEU A 118 -12.47 -16.91 -12.87
N PRO A 119 -13.67 -17.09 -12.31
CA PRO A 119 -14.87 -16.46 -12.84
C PRO A 119 -14.71 -14.93 -12.94
N ARG A 120 -15.33 -14.30 -13.94
CA ARG A 120 -15.32 -12.83 -14.10
C ARG A 120 -15.76 -12.07 -12.84
N LEU A 121 -16.59 -12.70 -12.00
CA LEU A 121 -17.05 -12.13 -10.73
C LEU A 121 -15.90 -11.75 -9.78
N TYR A 122 -14.72 -12.35 -9.92
CA TYR A 122 -13.52 -12.04 -9.12
C TYR A 122 -12.84 -10.73 -9.52
N SER A 123 -13.16 -10.14 -10.68
CA SER A 123 -12.63 -8.83 -11.10
C SER A 123 -12.89 -7.75 -10.03
N ARG A 124 -14.01 -7.83 -9.31
CA ARG A 124 -14.33 -6.89 -8.22
C ARG A 124 -13.30 -6.88 -7.09
N ILE A 125 -12.66 -8.01 -6.80
CA ILE A 125 -11.65 -8.08 -5.74
C ILE A 125 -10.41 -7.29 -6.16
N ALA A 126 -9.99 -7.48 -7.40
CA ALA A 126 -8.89 -6.70 -7.96
C ALA A 126 -9.23 -5.21 -8.05
N LEU A 127 -10.49 -4.85 -8.37
CA LEU A 127 -10.98 -3.47 -8.32
C LEU A 127 -10.92 -2.88 -6.91
N TYR A 128 -11.23 -3.65 -5.85
CA TYR A 128 -11.14 -3.15 -4.47
C TYR A 128 -9.71 -2.74 -4.12
N GLY A 129 -8.71 -3.54 -4.52
CA GLY A 129 -7.30 -3.22 -4.32
C GLY A 129 -6.86 -2.00 -5.13
N ALA A 130 -7.21 -1.94 -6.42
CA ALA A 130 -6.86 -0.81 -7.28
C ALA A 130 -7.45 0.52 -6.79
N ILE A 131 -8.71 0.52 -6.36
CA ILE A 131 -9.34 1.69 -5.72
C ILE A 131 -8.65 2.03 -4.39
N GLY A 132 -8.25 0.99 -3.64
CA GLY A 132 -7.47 1.10 -2.40
C GLY A 132 -6.20 1.92 -2.56
N ASP A 133 -5.53 1.75 -3.70
CA ASP A 133 -4.28 2.41 -4.04
C ASP A 133 -4.45 3.68 -4.87
N TYR A 134 -5.69 4.13 -5.08
CA TYR A 134 -6.03 5.28 -5.93
C TYR A 134 -5.55 5.12 -7.38
N LEU A 135 -5.49 3.88 -7.87
CA LEU A 135 -5.12 3.49 -9.23
C LEU A 135 -6.35 3.06 -10.04
N ASP A 136 -7.47 3.75 -9.83
CA ASP A 136 -8.76 3.45 -10.45
C ASP A 136 -8.98 4.10 -11.83
N HIS A 137 -7.89 4.28 -12.58
CA HIS A 137 -7.85 5.00 -13.86
C HIS A 137 -7.01 4.29 -14.95
N THR A 138 -6.58 3.06 -14.71
CA THR A 138 -5.95 2.26 -15.77
C THR A 138 -7.01 1.79 -16.76
N GLU A 139 -6.61 1.52 -18.00
CA GLU A 139 -7.52 1.02 -19.05
C GLU A 139 -8.29 -0.23 -18.57
N TRP A 140 -7.61 -1.18 -17.93
CA TRP A 140 -8.27 -2.38 -17.40
C TRP A 140 -9.22 -2.07 -16.24
N VAL A 141 -8.90 -1.14 -15.33
CA VAL A 141 -9.83 -0.77 -14.25
C VAL A 141 -11.07 -0.09 -14.82
N GLU A 142 -10.91 0.82 -15.78
CA GLU A 142 -12.04 1.48 -16.43
C GLU A 142 -12.96 0.47 -17.11
N GLU A 143 -12.41 -0.43 -17.94
CA GLU A 143 -13.15 -1.53 -18.58
C GLU A 143 -13.83 -2.46 -17.56
N ALA A 144 -13.11 -2.86 -16.52
CA ALA A 144 -13.65 -3.74 -15.50
C ALA A 144 -14.80 -3.06 -14.74
N LEU A 145 -14.68 -1.76 -14.41
CA LEU A 145 -15.75 -1.00 -13.77
C LEU A 145 -16.98 -0.83 -14.66
N GLU A 146 -16.87 -0.85 -16.00
CA GLU A 146 -18.05 -0.83 -16.88
C GLU A 146 -18.91 -2.09 -16.75
N ALA A 147 -18.30 -3.22 -16.35
CA ALA A 147 -19.02 -4.46 -16.07
C ALA A 147 -19.73 -4.47 -14.70
N TRP A 148 -19.56 -3.42 -13.89
CA TRP A 148 -20.09 -3.32 -12.53
C TRP A 148 -20.86 -2.02 -12.29
N ASP A 149 -21.79 -2.03 -11.34
CA ASP A 149 -22.28 -0.77 -10.78
C ASP A 149 -21.18 -0.18 -9.88
N LYS A 150 -20.62 0.95 -10.30
CA LYS A 150 -19.54 1.64 -9.58
C LYS A 150 -19.89 1.87 -8.10
N ARG A 151 -21.15 2.20 -7.76
CA ARG A 151 -21.54 2.47 -6.36
C ARG A 151 -21.33 1.26 -5.46
N ILE A 152 -21.58 0.06 -5.99
CA ILE A 152 -21.33 -1.19 -5.27
C ILE A 152 -19.83 -1.36 -5.05
N VAL A 153 -19.03 -1.24 -6.11
CA VAL A 153 -17.58 -1.49 -6.03
C VAL A 153 -16.88 -0.49 -5.11
N TYR A 154 -17.18 0.80 -5.23
CA TYR A 154 -16.60 1.84 -4.37
C TYR A 154 -17.04 1.73 -2.91
N PHE A 155 -18.29 1.32 -2.65
CA PHE A 155 -18.73 1.06 -1.28
C PHE A 155 -17.92 -0.08 -0.65
N GLU A 156 -17.80 -1.20 -1.36
CA GLU A 156 -17.05 -2.36 -0.88
C GLU A 156 -15.55 -2.07 -0.70
N ALA A 157 -14.93 -1.38 -1.66
CA ALA A 157 -13.56 -0.91 -1.54
C ALA A 157 -13.39 0.01 -0.31
N GLY A 158 -14.32 0.94 -0.11
CA GLY A 158 -14.33 1.83 1.05
C GLY A 158 -14.50 1.11 2.39
N VAL A 159 -15.28 0.02 2.44
CA VAL A 159 -15.39 -0.84 3.62
C VAL A 159 -14.07 -1.56 3.87
N LEU A 160 -13.48 -2.16 2.83
CA LEU A 160 -12.21 -2.88 2.94
C LEU A 160 -11.08 -1.97 3.44
N MET A 161 -10.86 -0.84 2.77
CA MET A 161 -9.80 0.12 3.13
C MET A 161 -9.91 0.58 4.58
N GLN A 162 -11.10 1.03 4.98
CA GLN A 162 -11.34 1.58 6.31
C GLN A 162 -11.24 0.50 7.39
N GLY A 163 -11.79 -0.69 7.12
CA GLY A 163 -11.72 -1.82 8.04
C GLY A 163 -10.29 -2.30 8.26
N LEU A 164 -9.48 -2.40 7.21
CA LEU A 164 -8.07 -2.79 7.30
C LEU A 164 -7.20 -1.74 7.99
N GLU A 165 -7.42 -0.45 7.73
CA GLU A 165 -6.75 0.66 8.43
C GLU A 165 -7.00 0.57 9.95
N ARG A 166 -8.25 0.33 10.34
CA ARG A 166 -8.64 0.18 11.75
C ARG A 166 -8.05 -1.06 12.39
N ALA A 167 -7.98 -2.17 11.64
CA ALA A 167 -7.40 -3.43 12.11
C ALA A 167 -5.89 -3.34 12.39
N ARG A 168 -5.18 -2.37 11.79
CA ARG A 168 -3.75 -2.12 12.00
C ARG A 168 -2.90 -3.38 11.82
N LYS A 169 -2.36 -3.93 12.92
CA LYS A 169 -1.44 -5.09 12.94
C LYS A 169 -2.13 -6.42 13.26
N ASP A 170 -3.45 -6.48 13.27
CA ASP A 170 -4.19 -7.73 13.46
C ASP A 170 -4.10 -8.63 12.22
N HIS A 171 -2.95 -9.31 12.08
CA HIS A 171 -2.66 -10.17 10.92
C HIS A 171 -3.56 -11.40 10.85
N GLU A 172 -4.06 -11.90 11.99
CA GLU A 172 -5.04 -13.00 11.98
C GLU A 172 -6.36 -12.56 11.39
N PHE A 173 -6.85 -11.38 11.79
CA PHE A 173 -8.05 -10.83 11.18
C PHE A 173 -7.87 -10.57 9.69
N LYS A 174 -6.75 -9.97 9.27
CA LYS A 174 -6.47 -9.74 7.85
C LYS A 174 -6.42 -11.04 7.04
N ARG A 175 -5.90 -12.13 7.61
CA ARG A 175 -5.97 -13.47 6.97
C ARG A 175 -7.41 -13.93 6.79
N ALA A 176 -8.27 -13.73 7.79
CA ALA A 176 -9.69 -14.04 7.68
C ALA A 176 -10.37 -13.19 6.59
N VAL A 177 -9.98 -11.92 6.43
CA VAL A 177 -10.44 -11.07 5.31
C VAL A 177 -9.98 -11.65 3.97
N VAL A 178 -8.73 -12.07 3.83
CA VAL A 178 -8.23 -12.74 2.61
C VAL A 178 -9.06 -13.98 2.29
N ASP A 179 -9.38 -14.82 3.27
CA ASP A 179 -10.20 -16.02 3.07
C ASP A 179 -11.63 -15.69 2.63
N HIS A 180 -12.23 -14.66 3.24
CA HIS A 180 -13.56 -14.17 2.89
C HIS A 180 -13.61 -13.64 1.46
N LEU A 181 -12.63 -12.84 1.06
CA LEU A 181 -12.50 -12.33 -0.30
C LEU A 181 -12.19 -13.46 -1.29
N ALA A 182 -11.33 -14.42 -0.95
CA ALA A 182 -11.02 -15.56 -1.81
C ALA A 182 -12.25 -16.45 -2.08
N GLY A 183 -13.18 -16.54 -1.13
CA GLY A 183 -14.52 -17.11 -1.31
C GLY A 183 -15.48 -16.25 -2.14
N ASN A 184 -14.98 -15.17 -2.73
CA ASN A 184 -15.73 -14.15 -3.46
C ASN A 184 -16.87 -13.55 -2.65
N SER A 185 -16.69 -13.33 -1.35
CA SER A 185 -17.67 -12.60 -0.54
C SER A 185 -17.32 -11.11 -0.48
N PRO A 186 -18.31 -10.21 -0.57
CA PRO A 186 -18.04 -8.77 -0.51
C PRO A 186 -17.58 -8.33 0.90
N PRO A 187 -16.67 -7.35 1.03
CA PRO A 187 -16.21 -6.80 2.30
C PRO A 187 -17.32 -6.53 3.34
N SER A 188 -18.42 -5.90 2.93
CA SER A 188 -19.54 -5.53 3.79
C SER A 188 -20.29 -6.71 4.41
N ALA A 189 -20.19 -7.91 3.81
CA ALA A 189 -20.78 -9.12 4.37
C ALA A 189 -20.00 -9.68 5.58
N MET A 190 -18.79 -9.21 5.84
CA MET A 190 -18.05 -9.55 7.06
C MET A 190 -18.37 -8.53 8.15
N GLU A 191 -19.26 -8.90 9.09
CA GLU A 191 -19.75 -8.00 10.15
C GLU A 191 -18.63 -7.27 10.91
N ARG A 192 -17.57 -8.02 11.28
CA ARG A 192 -16.42 -7.43 11.98
C ARG A 192 -15.70 -6.38 11.11
N LEU A 193 -15.54 -6.64 9.81
CA LEU A 193 -14.90 -5.69 8.89
C LEU A 193 -15.75 -4.44 8.71
N MET A 194 -17.05 -4.61 8.53
CA MET A 194 -18.01 -3.50 8.42
C MET A 194 -18.00 -2.61 9.67
N LYS A 195 -18.03 -3.21 10.87
CA LYS A 195 -17.96 -2.47 12.13
C LYS A 195 -16.67 -1.66 12.26
N LEU A 196 -15.52 -2.27 11.92
CA LEU A 196 -14.23 -1.58 11.94
C LEU A 196 -14.18 -0.43 10.91
N ALA A 197 -14.79 -0.61 9.74
CA ALA A 197 -14.92 0.42 8.73
C ALA A 197 -15.76 1.60 9.20
N GLU A 198 -16.91 1.35 9.84
CA GLU A 198 -17.75 2.41 10.42
C GLU A 198 -17.02 3.22 11.50
N GLU A 199 -16.28 2.55 12.38
CA GLU A 199 -15.46 3.22 13.40
C GLU A 199 -14.41 4.13 12.75
N GLN A 200 -13.71 3.62 11.73
CA GLN A 200 -12.69 4.38 11.02
C GLN A 200 -13.29 5.53 10.23
N ALA A 201 -14.48 5.38 9.65
CA ALA A 201 -15.18 6.46 8.97
C ALA A 201 -15.44 7.66 9.90
N ARG A 202 -15.85 7.40 11.15
CA ARG A 202 -16.05 8.45 12.16
C ARG A 202 -14.73 9.14 12.53
N ILE A 203 -13.64 8.39 12.63
CA ILE A 203 -12.29 8.94 12.88
C ILE A 203 -11.85 9.81 11.69
N ASN A 204 -12.07 9.34 10.46
CA ASN A 204 -11.72 10.07 9.25
C ASN A 204 -12.48 11.40 9.15
N GLU A 205 -13.79 11.40 9.43
CA GLU A 205 -14.59 12.63 9.44
C GLU A 205 -14.14 13.62 10.53
N ALA A 206 -13.85 13.11 11.74
CA ALA A 206 -13.29 13.94 12.80
C ALA A 206 -11.93 14.55 12.40
N LEU A 207 -11.11 13.78 11.69
CA LEU A 207 -9.82 14.24 11.16
C LEU A 207 -10.00 15.35 10.12
N VAL A 208 -11.00 15.29 9.23
CA VAL A 208 -11.31 16.38 8.29
C VAL A 208 -11.49 17.70 9.03
N GLY A 209 -12.38 17.71 10.03
CA GLY A 209 -12.62 18.91 10.84
C GLY A 209 -11.39 19.36 11.62
N TRP A 210 -10.59 18.43 12.14
CA TRP A 210 -9.35 18.76 12.85
C TRP A 210 -8.30 19.39 11.93
N VAL A 211 -8.06 18.81 10.74
CA VAL A 211 -7.08 19.33 9.77
C VAL A 211 -7.47 20.71 9.30
N ALA A 212 -8.76 20.94 9.01
CA ALA A 212 -9.26 22.26 8.60
C ALA A 212 -8.91 23.39 9.59
N ARG A 213 -8.80 23.07 10.89
CA ARG A 213 -8.46 24.05 11.94
C ARG A 213 -6.97 24.15 12.27
N ASN A 214 -6.19 23.11 11.98
CA ASN A 214 -4.81 22.98 12.47
C ASN A 214 -3.75 23.00 11.36
N ALA A 215 -4.14 22.90 10.08
CA ALA A 215 -3.19 22.98 8.98
C ALA A 215 -2.54 24.36 8.91
N SER A 216 -1.21 24.38 8.88
CA SER A 216 -0.40 25.59 8.75
C SER A 216 0.18 25.66 7.34
N LEU A 217 -0.12 26.72 6.61
CA LEU A 217 0.37 26.94 5.24
C LEU A 217 1.72 27.68 5.27
N HIS A 218 2.73 27.08 4.65
CA HIS A 218 4.08 27.61 4.50
C HIS A 218 4.44 27.63 3.01
N GLY A 219 4.12 28.75 2.34
CA GLY A 219 4.26 28.86 0.89
C GLY A 219 3.34 27.88 0.16
N ALA A 220 3.92 26.98 -0.64
CA ALA A 220 3.22 25.92 -1.37
C ALA A 220 3.05 24.62 -0.57
N VAL A 221 3.45 24.61 0.71
CA VAL A 221 3.44 23.42 1.58
C VAL A 221 2.51 23.61 2.77
N ALA A 222 1.53 22.74 2.95
CA ALA A 222 0.69 22.70 4.15
C ALA A 222 1.17 21.62 5.12
N VAL A 223 1.30 21.97 6.40
CA VAL A 223 1.83 21.08 7.44
C VAL A 223 0.80 20.90 8.55
N VAL A 224 0.62 19.66 9.01
CA VAL A 224 -0.04 19.31 10.26
C VAL A 224 0.88 18.44 11.12
N VAL A 225 0.86 18.66 12.44
CA VAL A 225 1.66 17.90 13.41
C VAL A 225 0.74 17.22 14.43
N ASN A 226 0.99 15.94 14.69
CA ASN A 226 0.21 15.05 15.56
C ASN A 226 -1.30 15.00 15.23
N PRO A 227 -1.70 14.75 13.97
CA PRO A 227 -3.11 14.60 13.65
C PRO A 227 -3.74 13.40 14.37
N PRO A 228 -5.01 13.48 14.81
CA PRO A 228 -5.71 12.40 15.53
C PRO A 228 -6.27 11.33 14.57
N GLY A 229 -5.44 10.83 13.64
CA GLY A 229 -5.85 9.87 12.61
C GLY A 229 -4.71 9.46 11.68
N PRO A 230 -5.02 8.74 10.59
CA PRO A 230 -4.00 8.25 9.67
C PRO A 230 -3.18 9.40 9.05
N LEU A 231 -1.84 9.32 9.15
CA LEU A 231 -0.94 10.37 8.67
C LEU A 231 -1.09 10.63 7.16
N GLY A 232 -1.24 9.57 6.36
CA GLY A 232 -1.40 9.71 4.91
C GLY A 232 -2.65 10.51 4.53
N LEU A 233 -3.77 10.22 5.21
CA LEU A 233 -5.02 10.96 5.02
C LEU A 233 -4.87 12.41 5.52
N ALA A 234 -4.27 12.62 6.69
CA ALA A 234 -4.03 13.96 7.22
C ALA A 234 -3.17 14.83 6.28
N ALA A 235 -2.14 14.26 5.65
CA ALA A 235 -1.32 14.95 4.67
C ALA A 235 -2.12 15.32 3.41
N ASN A 236 -2.94 14.38 2.91
CA ASN A 236 -3.79 14.65 1.75
C ASN A 236 -4.85 15.73 2.05
N LEU A 237 -5.46 15.68 3.23
CA LEU A 237 -6.42 16.69 3.70
C LEU A 237 -5.75 18.05 3.89
N ALA A 238 -4.56 18.10 4.49
CA ALA A 238 -3.82 19.35 4.68
C ALA A 238 -3.57 20.03 3.34
N ARG A 239 -3.16 19.26 2.32
CA ARG A 239 -3.02 19.74 0.95
C ARG A 239 -4.35 20.23 0.36
N GLY A 240 -5.37 19.38 0.37
CA GLY A 240 -6.65 19.64 -0.30
C GLY A 240 -7.44 20.79 0.30
N LEU A 241 -7.49 20.88 1.63
CA LEU A 241 -8.27 21.91 2.35
C LEU A 241 -7.60 23.28 2.32
N THR A 242 -6.28 23.35 2.16
CA THR A 242 -5.53 24.62 2.07
C THR A 242 -5.26 25.07 0.64
N GLY A 243 -5.42 24.17 -0.34
CA GLY A 243 -5.02 24.42 -1.73
C GLY A 243 -3.51 24.35 -1.97
N ALA A 244 -2.71 23.85 -1.02
CA ALA A 244 -1.27 23.69 -1.17
C ALA A 244 -0.91 22.68 -2.27
N GLU A 245 0.27 22.81 -2.86
CA GLU A 245 0.82 21.84 -3.83
C GLU A 245 1.32 20.57 -3.14
N VAL A 246 1.83 20.71 -1.91
CA VAL A 246 2.30 19.61 -1.07
C VAL A 246 1.61 19.67 0.29
N GLY A 247 1.11 18.53 0.76
CA GLY A 247 0.67 18.34 2.13
C GLY A 247 1.64 17.45 2.89
N VAL A 248 1.89 17.81 4.15
CA VAL A 248 2.80 17.11 5.06
C VAL A 248 2.06 16.87 6.37
N ALA A 249 2.01 15.62 6.81
CA ALA A 249 1.60 15.27 8.16
C ALA A 249 2.77 14.64 8.89
N ALA A 250 3.01 15.06 10.13
CA ALA A 250 4.08 14.53 10.97
C ALA A 250 3.53 14.04 12.31
N GLU A 251 3.99 12.89 12.78
CA GLU A 251 3.75 12.36 14.14
C GLU A 251 5.06 12.37 14.92
N GLU A 252 5.03 12.89 16.14
CA GLU A 252 6.18 12.90 17.05
C GLU A 252 6.42 11.51 17.67
N ARG A 253 7.66 11.03 17.56
CA ARG A 253 8.13 9.82 18.26
C ARG A 253 9.50 10.08 18.86
N GLY A 254 9.54 10.42 20.16
CA GLY A 254 10.77 10.88 20.80
C GLY A 254 11.32 12.11 20.09
N ASP A 255 12.56 12.03 19.60
CA ASP A 255 13.27 13.13 18.93
C ASP A 255 13.11 13.15 17.39
N ILE A 256 12.31 12.24 16.84
CA ILE A 256 12.03 12.17 15.40
C ILE A 256 10.57 12.49 15.06
N TYR A 257 10.36 12.92 13.82
CA TYR A 257 9.08 12.87 13.15
C TYR A 257 8.97 11.62 12.27
N VAL A 258 7.83 10.95 12.34
CA VAL A 258 7.36 10.03 11.29
C VAL A 258 6.39 10.81 10.42
N MET A 259 6.68 10.91 9.13
CA MET A 259 6.01 11.82 8.21
C MET A 259 5.34 11.09 7.06
N SER A 260 4.22 11.63 6.60
CA SER A 260 3.59 11.28 5.33
C SER A 260 3.42 12.55 4.50
N LEU A 261 3.75 12.45 3.21
CA LEU A 261 3.71 13.55 2.27
C LEU A 261 2.80 13.20 1.10
N ARG A 262 2.08 14.19 0.56
CA ARG A 262 1.20 14.05 -0.61
C ARG A 262 1.40 15.22 -1.55
N SER A 263 1.50 14.95 -2.86
CA SER A 263 1.56 15.97 -3.92
C SER A 263 0.78 15.54 -5.16
N LYS A 264 0.59 16.47 -6.10
CA LYS A 264 0.08 16.21 -7.46
C LYS A 264 1.14 16.43 -8.55
N ARG A 265 2.19 17.20 -8.26
CA ARG A 265 3.11 17.74 -9.28
C ARG A 265 4.57 17.62 -8.87
N VAL A 266 4.86 17.62 -7.56
CA VAL A 266 6.22 17.47 -7.06
C VAL A 266 6.51 15.99 -6.90
N ASP A 267 7.59 15.52 -7.54
CA ASP A 267 8.10 14.16 -7.31
C ASP A 267 8.72 14.06 -5.91
N LEU A 268 7.89 13.63 -4.96
CA LEU A 268 8.26 13.45 -3.56
C LEU A 268 9.30 12.35 -3.38
N ASN A 269 9.28 11.31 -4.22
CA ASN A 269 10.23 10.22 -4.13
C ASN A 269 11.64 10.69 -4.51
N GLN A 270 11.76 11.42 -5.62
CA GLN A 270 13.04 12.00 -6.05
C GLN A 270 13.62 12.93 -4.97
N LEU A 271 12.80 13.85 -4.42
CA LEU A 271 13.25 14.76 -3.36
C LEU A 271 13.68 13.99 -2.11
N LEU A 272 12.83 13.10 -1.60
CA LEU A 272 13.08 12.44 -0.32
C LEU A 272 14.25 11.46 -0.38
N ARG A 273 14.49 10.79 -1.51
CA ARG A 273 15.71 9.98 -1.70
C ARG A 273 16.97 10.84 -1.64
N GLY A 274 16.96 12.00 -2.31
CA GLY A 274 18.06 12.95 -2.26
C GLY A 274 18.28 13.50 -0.85
N PHE A 275 17.20 13.89 -0.18
CA PHE A 275 17.22 14.40 1.19
C PHE A 275 17.74 13.35 2.17
N ALA A 276 17.21 12.13 2.09
CA ALA A 276 17.63 10.98 2.90
C ALA A 276 19.14 10.73 2.79
N LYS A 277 19.67 10.74 1.56
CA LYS A 277 21.11 10.57 1.31
C LYS A 277 21.95 11.69 1.91
N ARG A 278 21.52 12.95 1.81
CA ARG A 278 22.28 14.12 2.32
C ARG A 278 22.31 14.20 3.85
N TYR A 279 21.19 13.86 4.50
CA TYR A 279 21.02 14.04 5.95
C TYR A 279 21.10 12.74 6.75
N GLY A 280 21.34 11.60 6.10
CA GLY A 280 21.43 10.29 6.77
C GLY A 280 20.10 9.85 7.40
N VAL A 281 18.97 10.23 6.79
CA VAL A 281 17.62 9.91 7.28
C VAL A 281 16.94 8.87 6.39
N SER A 282 15.70 8.48 6.71
CA SER A 282 14.91 7.56 5.88
C SER A 282 13.82 8.32 5.14
N GLY A 283 13.64 8.07 3.85
CA GLY A 283 12.51 8.62 3.09
C GLY A 283 12.46 8.13 1.64
N GLY A 284 11.24 8.00 1.12
CA GLY A 284 10.97 7.46 -0.21
C GLY A 284 9.49 7.07 -0.37
N GLY A 285 9.12 6.64 -1.58
CA GLY A 285 7.78 6.18 -1.91
C GLY A 285 7.46 6.34 -3.39
N HIS A 286 6.21 6.69 -3.69
CA HIS A 286 5.74 7.06 -5.02
C HIS A 286 5.94 8.56 -5.28
N PRO A 287 5.98 9.02 -6.55
CA PRO A 287 6.11 10.44 -6.88
C PRO A 287 5.08 11.34 -6.16
N ASN A 288 3.83 10.88 -6.02
CA ASN A 288 2.75 11.67 -5.42
C ASN A 288 2.45 11.34 -3.95
N ALA A 289 3.06 10.29 -3.40
CA ALA A 289 2.83 9.86 -2.02
C ALA A 289 4.08 9.19 -1.46
N ALA A 290 4.65 9.79 -0.41
CA ALA A 290 5.89 9.30 0.16
C ALA A 290 5.91 9.42 1.69
N GLY A 291 6.81 8.67 2.32
CA GLY A 291 7.03 8.69 3.77
C GLY A 291 8.44 9.11 4.11
N ALA A 292 8.64 9.64 5.32
CA ALA A 292 9.96 9.94 5.84
C ALA A 292 10.04 9.75 7.36
N ARG A 293 11.25 9.49 7.87
CA ARG A 293 11.57 9.50 9.30
C ARG A 293 12.83 10.32 9.50
N MET A 294 12.73 11.42 10.23
CA MET A 294 13.84 12.37 10.40
C MET A 294 13.80 13.06 11.77
N PRO A 295 14.95 13.52 12.30
CA PRO A 295 14.99 14.38 13.48
C PRO A 295 14.08 15.61 13.36
N LYS A 296 13.43 16.02 14.46
CA LYS A 296 12.47 17.14 14.44
C LYS A 296 13.03 18.45 13.87
N HIS A 297 14.32 18.72 14.10
CA HIS A 297 14.97 19.94 13.63
C HIS A 297 15.08 20.04 12.09
N LEU A 298 14.95 18.94 11.36
CA LEU A 298 15.00 18.92 9.89
C LEU A 298 13.65 19.24 9.22
N LEU A 299 12.55 19.33 9.98
CA LEU A 299 11.22 19.63 9.42
C LEU A 299 11.22 20.95 8.63
N LYS A 300 11.86 21.99 9.18
CA LYS A 300 11.96 23.29 8.51
C LYS A 300 12.72 23.17 7.19
N THR A 301 13.85 22.49 7.19
CA THR A 301 14.70 22.31 6.01
C THR A 301 13.98 21.54 4.90
N VAL A 302 13.27 20.45 5.21
CA VAL A 302 12.52 19.71 4.17
C VAL A 302 11.36 20.55 3.61
N VAL A 303 10.69 21.36 4.45
CA VAL A 303 9.62 22.27 3.99
C VAL A 303 10.17 23.37 3.07
N GLU A 304 11.36 23.90 3.35
CA GLU A 304 12.04 24.88 2.48
C GLU A 304 12.43 24.28 1.11
N GLU A 305 12.94 23.04 1.10
CA GLU A 305 13.25 22.34 -0.16
C GLU A 305 11.99 22.01 -0.98
N LEU A 306 10.91 21.58 -0.33
CA LEU A 306 9.63 21.33 -0.98
C LEU A 306 9.04 22.61 -1.59
N ASN A 307 9.13 23.73 -0.88
CA ASN A 307 8.73 25.04 -1.41
C ASN A 307 9.53 25.45 -2.65
N SER A 308 10.84 25.18 -2.64
CA SER A 308 11.72 25.52 -3.77
C SER A 308 11.36 24.73 -5.03
N LEU A 309 10.94 23.47 -4.89
CA LEU A 309 10.46 22.67 -6.02
C LEU A 309 9.07 23.09 -6.49
N ALA A 310 8.15 23.36 -5.56
CA ALA A 310 6.77 23.72 -5.90
C ALA A 310 6.64 25.15 -6.47
N GLY A 311 7.54 26.07 -6.11
CA GLY A 311 7.57 27.44 -6.63
C GLY A 311 8.31 27.61 -7.96
N GLY A 312 8.97 26.54 -8.45
CA GLY A 312 9.70 26.52 -9.73
C GLY A 312 8.90 26.00 -10.92
N SER A 313 7.61 25.69 -10.72
CA SER A 313 6.70 25.11 -11.72
C SER A 313 5.57 26.03 -12.12
#